data_AF-A0A8X7WIT8-F1
#
_entry.id   AF-A0A8X7WIT8-F1
#
_cell.length_a   1.000
_cell.length_b   1.000
_cell.length_c   1.000
_cell.angle_alpha   90.00
_cell.angle_beta   90.00
_cell.angle_gamma   90.00
#
_symmetry.space_group_name_H-M   'P 1'
#
loop_
_entity.id
_entity.type
_entity.pdbx_description
1 polymer ?
#
loop_
_entity_poly.entity_id
_entity_poly.type
_entity_poly.pdbx_seq_one_letter_code
_entity_poly.pdbx_strand_id
1 'polypeptide(L)'
;MGGVSFLSTVPSFTNINNRQHLTHSSTHRSGLIRCCKIDPQVPDNAIAFHRRDVLKLAGTAVGMEIIGNGFINHVDDAKAADLNQRRQRSEFQSKIKLTLSKAVKAKPELVPSLLTLALNDAMTYDKATKSGGANGSIRFSSELSRAENAGLSDGLALIEEAKKEIDSFSKGGPISYADLIQLAGQAAVKATFLASAIRKCGGNEEKGNLLYTAYGSSGQWSLFDRQFGRSDATEADPEGRVPLWGKATVQEMKDKFIAIGLGPRQLAVMSAFLGPDQAATEELLAGDPQVAPWVQKYQRSRETVSQTDYEVDLITALTKLSGLGQQINYEAYTYPVERINLSKLKL
;
A
#
# COMPACT_ATOMS: atom_id res chain seq x y z
N MET A 1 -73.75 20.04 15.47
CA MET A 1 -72.81 20.98 14.83
C MET A 1 -71.60 20.15 14.40
N GLY A 2 -71.27 19.96 13.13
CA GLY A 2 -71.62 20.75 11.94
C GLY A 2 -70.32 21.23 11.31
N GLY A 3 -69.62 20.33 10.60
CA GLY A 3 -68.32 20.63 9.98
C GLY A 3 -68.47 21.17 8.57
N VAL A 4 -67.52 21.99 8.12
CA VAL A 4 -67.37 22.44 6.71
C VAL A 4 -65.88 22.58 6.39
N SER A 5 -65.47 22.07 5.24
CA SER A 5 -64.12 22.22 4.66
C SER A 5 -64.15 23.21 3.50
N PHE A 6 -63.16 24.09 3.36
CA PHE A 6 -62.76 24.74 2.09
C PHE A 6 -61.25 25.03 2.17
N LEU A 7 -60.38 24.41 1.35
CA LEU A 7 -60.08 24.62 -0.07
C LEU A 7 -59.16 25.82 -0.38
N SER A 8 -58.00 25.46 -0.93
CA SER A 8 -57.03 26.24 -1.70
C SER A 8 -57.60 27.38 -2.57
N THR A 9 -56.90 28.54 -2.57
CA THR A 9 -56.64 29.30 -3.82
C THR A 9 -55.31 30.05 -3.79
N VAL A 10 -54.54 29.93 -4.87
CA VAL A 10 -53.36 30.75 -5.20
C VAL A 10 -53.80 32.00 -5.99
N PRO A 11 -53.22 33.20 -5.80
CA PRO A 11 -53.37 34.30 -6.75
C PRO A 11 -52.38 34.12 -7.92
N SER A 12 -52.90 33.97 -9.14
CA SER A 12 -52.14 34.09 -10.38
C SER A 12 -52.95 34.85 -11.41
N PHE A 13 -52.49 36.05 -11.78
CA PHE A 13 -52.91 36.76 -13.00
C PHE A 13 -51.69 37.53 -13.53
N THR A 14 -51.03 36.97 -14.55
CA THR A 14 -51.06 37.38 -15.97
C THR A 14 -50.36 38.71 -16.25
N ASN A 15 -49.15 38.74 -16.82
CA ASN A 15 -48.76 38.35 -18.20
C ASN A 15 -49.07 39.47 -19.22
N ILE A 16 -48.00 40.09 -19.75
CA ILE A 16 -48.01 40.82 -21.03
C ILE A 16 -47.01 40.13 -21.96
N ASN A 17 -47.50 39.76 -23.14
CA ASN A 17 -46.77 39.08 -24.18
C ASN A 17 -45.65 39.96 -24.79
N ASN A 18 -44.55 39.36 -25.20
CA ASN A 18 -44.36 39.17 -26.65
C ASN A 18 -43.45 37.97 -26.98
N ARG A 19 -43.75 37.26 -28.08
CA ARG A 19 -43.08 36.00 -28.46
C ARG A 19 -42.94 35.92 -29.98
N GLN A 20 -41.79 36.34 -30.51
CA GLN A 20 -41.35 36.15 -31.91
C GLN A 20 -39.81 36.24 -31.94
N HIS A 21 -39.05 35.54 -32.79
CA HIS A 21 -39.26 34.26 -33.48
C HIS A 21 -37.85 33.75 -33.86
N LEU A 22 -37.58 32.45 -33.84
CA LEU A 22 -36.31 31.91 -34.37
C LEU A 22 -36.37 31.90 -35.90
N THR A 23 -35.38 32.51 -36.55
CA THR A 23 -35.01 32.23 -37.95
C THR A 23 -33.48 32.25 -38.09
N HIS A 24 -32.93 31.16 -38.64
CA HIS A 24 -31.52 31.08 -39.01
C HIS A 24 -31.22 32.00 -40.19
N SER A 25 -30.08 32.70 -40.15
CA SER A 25 -29.32 33.01 -41.37
C SER A 25 -27.81 32.95 -41.08
N SER A 26 -27.09 32.19 -41.90
CA SER A 26 -25.65 31.99 -41.78
C SER A 26 -24.88 33.12 -42.46
N THR A 27 -23.91 33.72 -41.78
CA THR A 27 -22.83 34.45 -42.46
C THR A 27 -21.48 34.00 -41.93
N HIS A 28 -20.75 33.26 -42.75
CA HIS A 28 -19.34 32.94 -42.49
C HIS A 28 -18.51 34.24 -42.52
N ARG A 29 -17.72 34.48 -41.48
CA ARG A 29 -16.51 35.32 -41.58
C ARG A 29 -15.29 34.53 -41.14
N SER A 30 -14.51 34.10 -42.13
CA SER A 30 -13.22 33.43 -41.97
C SER A 30 -12.20 34.40 -41.39
N GLY A 31 -11.82 34.19 -40.12
CA GLY A 31 -10.69 34.88 -39.49
C GLY A 31 -9.37 34.38 -40.07
N LEU A 32 -8.71 35.20 -40.89
CA LEU A 32 -7.48 34.83 -41.60
C LEU A 32 -6.26 35.10 -40.70
N ILE A 33 -5.83 34.09 -39.94
CA ILE A 33 -4.59 34.16 -39.14
C ILE A 33 -3.38 34.10 -40.08
N ARG A 34 -2.70 35.23 -40.22
CA ARG A 34 -1.52 35.39 -41.08
C ARG A 34 -0.25 34.97 -40.36
N CYS A 35 0.07 33.67 -40.37
CA CYS A 35 1.39 33.21 -39.94
C CYS A 35 2.45 33.58 -40.99
N CYS A 36 3.45 34.38 -40.60
CA CYS A 36 4.60 34.66 -41.46
C CYS A 36 5.47 33.41 -41.60
N LYS A 37 5.76 33.05 -42.84
CA LYS A 37 6.60 31.90 -43.20
C LYS A 37 8.08 32.32 -43.13
N ILE A 38 8.90 31.54 -42.41
CA ILE A 38 10.36 31.56 -42.51
C ILE A 38 10.75 30.16 -42.95
N ASP A 39 11.19 30.00 -44.19
CA ASP A 39 11.75 28.74 -44.70
C ASP A 39 13.28 28.70 -44.47
N PRO A 40 13.91 27.51 -44.37
CA PRO A 40 15.20 27.34 -43.72
C PRO A 40 16.38 27.04 -44.68
N GLN A 41 17.61 27.11 -44.15
CA GLN A 41 18.82 26.52 -44.75
C GLN A 41 19.45 25.49 -43.79
N VAL A 42 19.06 24.22 -43.97
CA VAL A 42 19.87 22.96 -44.11
C VAL A 42 21.36 23.02 -43.68
N PRO A 43 22.03 21.95 -43.13
CA PRO A 43 21.63 20.55 -42.79
C PRO A 43 21.91 20.20 -41.27
N ASP A 44 21.80 18.99 -40.68
CA ASP A 44 21.17 17.68 -41.01
C ASP A 44 20.83 16.86 -39.73
N ASN A 45 20.36 15.61 -39.89
CA ASN A 45 20.45 14.48 -38.94
C ASN A 45 20.02 14.72 -37.47
N ALA A 46 18.72 14.90 -37.26
CA ALA A 46 18.05 14.52 -36.00
C ALA A 46 16.70 13.85 -36.30
N ILE A 47 16.58 12.54 -35.98
CA ILE A 47 15.33 11.79 -36.16
C ILE A 47 14.34 12.17 -35.04
N ALA A 48 13.41 13.07 -35.36
CA ALA A 48 12.35 13.49 -34.44
C ALA A 48 11.08 12.62 -34.61
N PHE A 49 10.72 11.85 -33.58
CA PHE A 49 9.49 11.05 -33.58
C PHE A 49 8.26 11.92 -33.25
N HIS A 50 7.27 11.95 -34.15
CA HIS A 50 5.97 12.58 -33.90
C HIS A 50 4.93 11.60 -33.31
N ARG A 51 4.08 12.12 -32.41
CA ARG A 51 3.11 11.36 -31.59
C ARG A 51 1.89 10.78 -32.35
N ARG A 52 2.01 10.35 -33.61
CA ARG A 52 0.89 9.73 -34.36
C ARG A 52 1.20 8.42 -35.07
N ASP A 53 2.45 7.96 -35.12
CA ASP A 53 2.83 6.70 -35.77
C ASP A 53 3.12 5.56 -34.77
N VAL A 54 2.17 5.31 -33.86
CA VAL A 54 2.22 4.16 -32.92
C VAL A 54 0.97 3.30 -33.08
N LEU A 55 0.93 2.51 -34.16
CA LEU A 55 0.20 1.24 -34.29
C LEU A 55 0.35 0.68 -35.72
N LYS A 56 1.38 -0.15 -35.94
CA LYS A 56 1.47 -1.23 -36.97
C LYS A 56 2.90 -1.80 -37.03
N LEU A 57 3.19 -2.81 -36.21
CA LEU A 57 3.84 -4.03 -36.69
C LEU A 57 3.70 -5.15 -35.66
N ALA A 58 3.13 -6.27 -36.09
CA ALA A 58 3.23 -7.53 -35.37
C ALA A 58 4.30 -8.38 -36.05
N GLY A 59 5.19 -8.99 -35.26
CA GLY A 59 6.02 -10.13 -35.65
C GLY A 59 7.12 -9.89 -36.69
N THR A 60 8.37 -9.77 -36.22
CA THR A 60 9.49 -10.57 -36.76
C THR A 60 10.68 -10.47 -35.80
N ALA A 61 11.34 -11.61 -35.56
CA ALA A 61 12.59 -11.65 -34.79
C ALA A 61 13.78 -11.61 -35.75
N VAL A 62 14.73 -10.70 -35.52
CA VAL A 62 16.05 -10.72 -36.13
C VAL A 62 17.07 -10.33 -35.05
N GLY A 63 18.08 -11.16 -34.84
CA GLY A 63 19.16 -10.86 -33.90
C GLY A 63 20.16 -9.87 -34.51
N MET A 64 20.83 -9.11 -33.65
CA MET A 64 22.09 -8.45 -34.00
C MET A 64 23.18 -8.99 -33.09
N GLU A 65 24.07 -9.81 -33.64
CA GLU A 65 25.41 -9.95 -33.11
C GLU A 65 26.16 -8.63 -33.33
N ILE A 66 26.82 -8.12 -32.29
CA ILE A 66 27.86 -7.11 -32.43
C ILE A 66 29.16 -7.73 -31.93
N ILE A 67 30.00 -8.16 -32.88
CA ILE A 67 31.34 -8.65 -32.59
C ILE A 67 32.23 -7.45 -32.26
N GLY A 68 32.47 -7.23 -30.97
CA GLY A 68 33.51 -6.35 -30.44
C GLY A 68 34.46 -7.15 -29.56
N ASN A 69 35.61 -7.56 -30.10
CA ASN A 69 36.56 -8.40 -29.38
C ASN A 69 37.17 -7.65 -28.19
N GLY A 70 37.12 -8.28 -27.00
CA GLY A 70 37.88 -7.85 -25.83
C GLY A 70 37.07 -7.24 -24.68
N PHE A 71 36.10 -7.98 -24.11
CA PHE A 71 35.76 -8.03 -22.68
C PHE A 71 34.60 -9.03 -22.45
N ILE A 72 34.77 -10.28 -22.89
CA ILE A 72 33.84 -11.36 -22.52
C ILE A 72 34.15 -11.76 -21.08
N ASN A 73 33.30 -11.34 -20.14
CA ASN A 73 32.85 -12.11 -18.97
C ASN A 73 31.77 -11.33 -18.18
N HIS A 74 30.75 -12.07 -17.69
CA HIS A 74 29.88 -11.70 -16.55
C HIS A 74 28.71 -10.67 -16.69
N VAL A 75 28.25 -10.29 -17.88
CA VAL A 75 27.07 -9.38 -18.00
C VAL A 75 25.71 -10.10 -18.03
N ASP A 76 25.59 -11.25 -18.69
CA ASP A 76 24.30 -11.92 -18.87
C ASP A 76 23.91 -12.83 -17.71
N ASP A 77 24.85 -13.62 -17.17
CA ASP A 77 24.62 -14.48 -16.00
C ASP A 77 24.16 -13.68 -14.76
N ALA A 78 24.73 -12.48 -14.54
CA ALA A 78 24.36 -11.61 -13.42
C ALA A 78 22.92 -11.08 -13.54
N LYS A 79 22.50 -10.66 -14.74
CA LYS A 79 21.12 -10.21 -15.01
C LYS A 79 20.12 -11.36 -14.94
N ALA A 80 20.50 -12.54 -15.42
CA ALA A 80 19.67 -13.74 -15.36
C ALA A 80 19.54 -14.28 -13.92
N ALA A 81 20.60 -14.18 -13.11
CA ALA A 81 20.55 -14.51 -11.68
C ALA A 81 19.58 -13.59 -10.92
N ASP A 82 19.71 -12.27 -11.08
CA ASP A 82 18.81 -11.27 -10.50
C ASP A 82 17.33 -11.49 -10.89
N LEU A 83 17.05 -11.76 -12.18
CA LEU A 83 15.70 -12.12 -12.64
C LEU A 83 15.17 -13.40 -11.99
N ASN A 84 15.99 -14.44 -11.85
CA ASN A 84 15.60 -15.69 -11.20
C ASN A 84 15.35 -15.50 -9.70
N GLN A 85 16.21 -14.76 -9.01
CA GLN A 85 16.07 -14.44 -7.58
C GLN A 85 14.79 -13.65 -7.31
N ARG A 86 14.48 -12.64 -8.14
CA ARG A 86 13.21 -11.89 -8.08
C ARG A 86 12.00 -12.80 -8.26
N ARG A 87 12.03 -13.72 -9.23
CA ARG A 87 10.95 -14.70 -9.45
C ARG A 87 10.76 -15.61 -8.24
N GLN A 88 11.83 -16.22 -7.72
CA GLN A 88 11.80 -17.09 -6.53
C GLN A 88 11.18 -16.37 -5.32
N ARG A 89 11.64 -15.15 -5.03
CA ARG A 89 11.15 -14.32 -3.92
C ARG A 89 9.69 -13.93 -4.10
N SER A 90 9.27 -13.59 -5.32
CA SER A 90 7.86 -13.27 -5.64
C SER A 90 6.93 -14.48 -5.47
N GLU A 91 7.35 -15.66 -5.95
CA GLU A 91 6.61 -16.92 -5.74
C GLU A 91 6.48 -17.27 -4.26
N PHE A 92 7.54 -17.08 -3.47
CA PHE A 92 7.51 -17.31 -2.02
C PHE A 92 6.59 -16.32 -1.30
N GLN A 93 6.72 -15.01 -1.57
CA GLN A 93 5.82 -13.99 -1.04
C GLN A 93 4.35 -14.24 -1.37
N SER A 94 4.05 -14.68 -2.59
CA SER A 94 2.68 -15.00 -3.02
C SER A 94 2.07 -16.10 -2.14
N LYS A 95 2.83 -17.17 -1.85
CA LYS A 95 2.41 -18.22 -0.91
C LYS A 95 2.25 -17.69 0.51
N ILE A 96 3.20 -16.92 1.03
CA ILE A 96 3.11 -16.31 2.38
C ILE A 96 1.85 -15.44 2.51
N LYS A 97 1.57 -14.57 1.53
CA LYS A 97 0.38 -13.72 1.49
C LYS A 97 -0.91 -14.55 1.45
N LEU A 98 -0.91 -15.69 0.77
CA LEU A 98 -2.04 -16.62 0.76
C LEU A 98 -2.24 -17.33 2.11
N THR A 99 -1.17 -17.81 2.75
CA THR A 99 -1.24 -18.43 4.09
C THR A 99 -1.72 -17.42 5.14
N LEU A 100 -1.12 -16.22 5.17
CA LEU A 100 -1.51 -15.15 6.11
C LEU A 100 -2.94 -14.67 5.88
N SER A 101 -3.38 -14.45 4.63
CA SER A 101 -4.76 -14.02 4.38
C SER A 101 -5.81 -15.07 4.77
N LYS A 102 -5.49 -16.37 4.66
CA LYS A 102 -6.33 -17.46 5.21
C LYS A 102 -6.38 -17.42 6.74
N ALA A 103 -5.22 -17.31 7.40
CA ALA A 103 -5.13 -17.24 8.86
C ALA A 103 -5.90 -16.04 9.43
N VAL A 104 -5.72 -14.86 8.83
CA VAL A 104 -6.44 -13.62 9.21
C VAL A 104 -7.94 -13.74 8.92
N LYS A 105 -8.36 -14.35 7.81
CA LYS A 105 -9.80 -14.60 7.54
C LYS A 105 -10.42 -15.57 8.55
N ALA A 106 -9.65 -16.53 9.08
CA ALA A 106 -10.11 -17.47 10.09
C ALA A 106 -10.19 -16.87 11.51
N LYS A 107 -9.40 -15.83 11.80
CA LYS A 107 -9.34 -15.13 13.09
C LYS A 107 -9.39 -13.60 12.93
N PRO A 108 -10.51 -13.03 12.44
CA PRO A 108 -10.62 -11.59 12.19
C PRO A 108 -10.50 -10.73 13.45
N GLU A 109 -10.78 -11.30 14.64
CA GLU A 109 -10.64 -10.65 15.94
C GLU A 109 -9.18 -10.28 16.27
N LEU A 110 -8.21 -10.96 15.67
CA LEU A 110 -6.78 -10.70 15.88
C LEU A 110 -6.21 -9.60 14.96
N VAL A 111 -7.01 -9.04 14.03
CA VAL A 111 -6.57 -7.97 13.11
C VAL A 111 -5.94 -6.80 13.87
N PRO A 112 -6.53 -6.23 14.95
CA PRO A 112 -5.88 -5.17 15.71
C PRO A 112 -4.53 -5.60 16.32
N SER A 113 -4.46 -6.79 16.91
CA SER A 113 -3.22 -7.31 17.51
C SER A 113 -2.10 -7.46 16.49
N LEU A 114 -2.41 -7.89 15.26
CA LEU A 114 -1.43 -7.98 14.16
C LEU A 114 -0.95 -6.61 13.67
N LEU A 115 -1.82 -5.60 13.67
CA LEU A 115 -1.44 -4.22 13.37
C LEU A 115 -0.54 -3.66 14.48
N THR A 116 -0.92 -3.80 15.75
CA THR A 116 -0.13 -3.31 16.89
C THR A 116 1.20 -4.06 17.06
N LEU A 117 1.28 -5.37 16.75
CA LEU A 117 2.55 -6.11 16.67
C LEU A 117 3.51 -5.48 15.65
N ALA A 118 3.04 -5.24 14.42
CA ALA A 118 3.85 -4.62 13.37
C ALA A 118 4.24 -3.16 13.69
N LEU A 119 3.39 -2.45 14.44
CA LEU A 119 3.68 -1.10 14.94
C LEU A 119 4.76 -1.12 16.02
N ASN A 120 4.56 -1.89 17.09
CA ASN A 120 5.40 -1.85 18.29
C ASN A 120 6.83 -2.33 18.00
N ASP A 121 6.98 -3.43 17.24
CA ASP A 121 8.26 -3.93 16.73
C ASP A 121 9.04 -2.83 16.00
N ALA A 122 8.39 -2.06 15.14
CA ALA A 122 9.03 -0.96 14.41
C ALA A 122 9.26 0.31 15.27
N MET A 123 8.45 0.51 16.30
CA MET A 123 8.50 1.71 17.16
C MET A 123 9.66 1.68 18.15
N THR A 124 10.35 0.57 18.36
CA THR A 124 11.58 0.52 19.18
C THR A 124 12.76 1.28 18.55
N TYR A 125 12.65 1.69 17.28
CA TYR A 125 13.72 2.38 16.56
C TYR A 125 14.11 3.70 17.25
N ASP A 126 15.42 3.85 17.47
CA ASP A 126 16.05 5.11 17.83
C ASP A 126 17.07 5.53 16.76
N LYS A 127 16.90 6.75 16.25
CA LYS A 127 17.74 7.34 15.21
C LYS A 127 19.15 7.72 15.70
N ALA A 128 19.32 8.00 16.99
CA ALA A 128 20.60 8.42 17.55
C ALA A 128 21.58 7.24 17.67
N THR A 129 21.13 6.14 18.29
CA THR A 129 21.89 4.90 18.43
C THR A 129 21.81 3.97 17.22
N LYS A 130 20.85 4.19 16.31
CA LYS A 130 20.52 3.30 15.17
C LYS A 130 20.19 1.86 15.62
N SER A 131 19.50 1.74 16.76
CA SER A 131 19.07 0.47 17.35
C SER A 131 17.55 0.33 17.35
N GLY A 132 17.03 -0.89 17.46
CA GLY A 132 15.61 -1.19 17.29
C GLY A 132 15.10 -1.02 15.86
N GLY A 133 13.78 -0.98 15.71
CA GLY A 133 13.10 -1.02 14.42
C GLY A 133 12.63 -2.43 14.08
N ALA A 134 12.08 -2.61 12.87
CA ALA A 134 11.32 -3.81 12.49
C ALA A 134 12.22 -5.06 12.37
N ASN A 135 12.57 -5.67 13.50
CA ASN A 135 13.60 -6.70 13.65
C ASN A 135 13.07 -7.98 14.34
N GLY A 136 11.77 -8.04 14.64
CA GLY A 136 11.14 -9.18 15.30
C GLY A 136 11.49 -9.34 16.78
N SER A 137 12.08 -8.34 17.45
CA SER A 137 12.44 -8.35 18.88
C SER A 137 11.21 -8.58 19.77
N ILE A 138 10.04 -8.09 19.35
CA ILE A 138 8.76 -8.23 20.06
C ILE A 138 8.36 -9.68 20.36
N ARG A 139 8.94 -10.67 19.68
CA ARG A 139 8.71 -12.10 19.94
C ARG A 139 9.34 -12.60 21.24
N PHE A 140 10.35 -11.89 21.78
CA PHE A 140 11.00 -12.30 23.02
C PHE A 140 10.09 -12.05 24.21
N SER A 141 10.02 -13.02 25.13
CA SER A 141 9.09 -12.98 26.27
C SER A 141 9.26 -11.73 27.14
N SER A 142 10.50 -11.25 27.32
CA SER A 142 10.84 -10.02 28.06
C SER A 142 10.34 -8.73 27.39
N GLU A 143 10.03 -8.78 26.10
CA GLU A 143 9.41 -7.66 25.38
C GLU A 143 7.90 -7.81 25.26
N LEU A 144 7.42 -9.01 24.95
CA LEU A 144 5.99 -9.31 24.87
C LEU A 144 5.27 -9.12 26.21
N SER A 145 5.97 -9.29 27.35
CA SER A 145 5.42 -9.07 28.69
C SER A 145 5.33 -7.60 29.12
N ARG A 146 5.83 -6.65 28.30
CA ARG A 146 5.79 -5.21 28.62
C ARG A 146 4.37 -4.67 28.48
N ALA A 147 4.07 -3.56 29.18
CA ALA A 147 2.72 -3.02 29.26
C ALA A 147 2.16 -2.60 27.89
N GLU A 148 3.00 -2.03 27.03
CA GLU A 148 2.69 -1.65 25.64
C GLU A 148 2.33 -2.83 24.73
N ASN A 149 2.74 -4.05 25.09
CA ASN A 149 2.57 -5.28 24.31
C ASN A 149 1.51 -6.23 24.91
N ALA A 150 0.79 -5.79 25.93
CA ALA A 150 -0.25 -6.57 26.59
C ALA A 150 -1.37 -6.95 25.60
N GLY A 151 -1.76 -8.24 25.60
CA GLY A 151 -2.82 -8.76 24.73
C GLY A 151 -2.38 -9.11 23.30
N LEU A 152 -1.09 -9.01 22.96
CA LEU A 152 -0.58 -9.34 21.62
C LEU A 152 -0.24 -10.83 21.43
N SER A 153 -0.27 -11.63 22.51
CA SER A 153 0.17 -13.03 22.52
C SER A 153 -0.58 -13.94 21.54
N ASP A 154 -1.90 -13.79 21.40
CA ASP A 154 -2.69 -14.58 20.43
C ASP A 154 -2.37 -14.21 18.98
N GLY A 155 -2.05 -12.94 18.73
CA GLY A 155 -1.55 -12.46 17.43
C GLY A 155 -0.18 -13.04 17.08
N LEU A 156 0.73 -13.11 18.06
CA LEU A 156 2.04 -13.73 17.89
C LEU A 156 1.90 -15.25 17.68
N ALA A 157 1.00 -15.93 18.40
CA ALA A 157 0.74 -17.36 18.21
C ALA A 157 0.19 -17.68 16.80
N LEU A 158 -0.63 -16.80 16.21
CA LEU A 158 -1.04 -16.90 14.81
C LEU A 158 0.17 -16.76 13.86
N ILE A 159 1.06 -15.81 14.12
CA ILE A 159 2.29 -15.60 13.35
C ILE A 159 3.21 -16.82 13.45
N GLU A 160 3.42 -17.39 14.63
CA GLU A 160 4.23 -18.60 14.83
C GLU A 160 3.67 -19.82 14.10
N GLU A 161 2.35 -20.02 14.12
CA GLU A 161 1.71 -21.13 13.41
C GLU A 161 1.83 -20.95 11.88
N ALA A 162 1.58 -19.74 11.37
CA ALA A 162 1.82 -19.43 9.97
C ALA A 162 3.31 -19.62 9.59
N LYS A 163 4.24 -19.32 10.50
CA LYS A 163 5.67 -19.53 10.29
C LYS A 163 6.01 -21.00 10.05
N LYS A 164 5.46 -21.92 10.86
CA LYS A 164 5.68 -23.37 10.71
C LYS A 164 5.23 -23.86 9.34
N GLU A 165 4.05 -23.42 8.88
CA GLU A 165 3.54 -23.74 7.53
C GLU A 165 4.48 -23.19 6.45
N ILE A 166 4.85 -21.91 6.53
CA ILE A 166 5.71 -21.22 5.56
C ILE A 166 7.10 -21.84 5.46
N ASP A 167 7.74 -22.13 6.59
CA ASP A 167 9.06 -22.75 6.65
C ASP A 167 9.02 -24.17 6.03
N SER A 168 7.92 -24.92 6.21
CA SER A 168 7.77 -26.28 5.66
C SER A 168 7.78 -26.36 4.12
N PHE A 169 7.36 -25.28 3.44
CA PHE A 169 7.36 -25.19 1.98
C PHE A 169 8.42 -24.24 1.41
N SER A 170 9.23 -23.62 2.26
CA SER A 170 10.31 -22.73 1.83
C SER A 170 11.44 -23.53 1.16
N LYS A 171 12.00 -22.95 0.10
CA LYS A 171 13.15 -23.51 -0.63
C LYS A 171 14.45 -22.76 -0.36
N GLY A 172 14.37 -21.56 0.24
CA GLY A 172 15.49 -20.64 0.45
C GLY A 172 15.83 -20.40 1.92
N GLY A 173 15.53 -21.36 2.79
CA GLY A 173 15.67 -21.22 4.25
C GLY A 173 14.41 -20.68 4.94
N PRO A 174 14.38 -20.68 6.29
CA PRO A 174 13.23 -20.23 7.07
C PRO A 174 12.99 -18.72 6.89
N ILE A 175 11.73 -18.29 6.96
CA ILE A 175 11.40 -16.84 6.98
C ILE A 175 11.85 -16.20 8.30
N SER A 176 12.33 -14.96 8.28
CA SER A 176 12.60 -14.21 9.51
C SER A 176 11.29 -13.79 10.20
N TYR A 177 11.30 -13.72 11.54
CA TYR A 177 10.18 -13.14 12.29
C TYR A 177 9.95 -11.68 11.90
N ALA A 178 11.03 -10.92 11.68
CA ALA A 178 11.00 -9.53 11.23
C ALA A 178 10.21 -9.34 9.92
N ASP A 179 10.42 -10.18 8.91
CA ASP A 179 9.60 -10.13 7.68
C ASP A 179 8.17 -10.62 7.92
N LEU A 180 7.99 -11.69 8.70
CA LEU A 180 6.67 -12.30 8.89
C LEU A 180 5.72 -11.41 9.69
N ILE A 181 6.19 -10.71 10.72
CA ILE A 181 5.41 -9.73 11.51
C ILE A 181 4.93 -8.60 10.60
N GLN A 182 5.81 -8.04 9.78
CA GLN A 182 5.46 -6.93 8.89
C GLN A 182 4.52 -7.41 7.75
N LEU A 183 4.70 -8.62 7.23
CA LEU A 183 3.78 -9.23 6.26
C LEU A 183 2.41 -9.56 6.87
N ALA A 184 2.35 -9.96 8.15
CA ALA A 184 1.10 -10.13 8.87
C ALA A 184 0.38 -8.78 9.07
N GLY A 185 1.12 -7.71 9.37
CA GLY A 185 0.61 -6.33 9.35
C GLY A 185 0.03 -5.93 7.99
N GLN A 186 0.74 -6.23 6.88
CA GLN A 186 0.19 -6.04 5.52
C GLN A 186 -1.12 -6.83 5.30
N ALA A 187 -1.18 -8.09 5.73
CA ALA A 187 -2.38 -8.92 5.58
C ALA A 187 -3.57 -8.37 6.38
N ALA A 188 -3.32 -7.91 7.62
CA ALA A 188 -4.30 -7.26 8.48
C ALA A 188 -4.83 -5.96 7.86
N VAL A 189 -3.97 -5.07 7.33
CA VAL A 189 -4.38 -3.86 6.60
C VAL A 189 -5.29 -4.23 5.42
N LYS A 190 -4.89 -5.19 4.58
CA LYS A 190 -5.69 -5.64 3.43
C LYS A 190 -7.05 -6.20 3.86
N ALA A 191 -7.13 -6.89 5.01
CA ALA A 191 -8.39 -7.34 5.58
C ALA A 191 -9.30 -6.16 5.99
N THR A 192 -8.77 -5.08 6.59
CA THR A 192 -9.57 -3.88 6.90
C THR A 192 -10.11 -3.18 5.65
N PHE A 193 -9.32 -3.13 4.57
CA PHE A 193 -9.75 -2.52 3.30
C PHE A 193 -10.86 -3.34 2.64
N LEU A 194 -10.70 -4.67 2.58
CA LEU A 194 -11.73 -5.59 2.11
C LEU A 194 -13.02 -5.50 2.95
N ALA A 195 -12.92 -5.47 4.28
CA ALA A 195 -14.07 -5.30 5.16
C ALA A 195 -14.79 -3.96 4.92
N SER A 196 -14.05 -2.88 4.62
CA SER A 196 -14.63 -1.59 4.21
C SER A 196 -15.39 -1.71 2.88
N ALA A 197 -14.82 -2.39 1.87
CA ALA A 197 -15.46 -2.61 0.58
C ALA A 197 -16.75 -3.46 0.72
N ILE A 198 -16.72 -4.55 1.48
CA ILE A 198 -17.90 -5.39 1.77
C ILE A 198 -19.00 -4.58 2.47
N ARG A 199 -18.63 -3.78 3.48
CA ARG A 199 -19.58 -2.88 4.18
C ARG A 199 -20.21 -1.86 3.23
N LYS A 200 -19.42 -1.24 2.34
CA LYS A 200 -19.89 -0.31 1.30
C LYS A 200 -20.81 -0.98 0.25
N CYS A 201 -20.63 -2.28 0.02
CA CYS A 201 -21.53 -3.11 -0.80
C CYS A 201 -22.74 -3.66 -0.03
N GLY A 202 -23.09 -3.10 1.14
CA GLY A 202 -24.24 -3.52 1.94
C GLY A 202 -24.09 -4.90 2.58
N GLY A 203 -22.86 -5.33 2.85
CA GLY A 203 -22.55 -6.66 3.41
C GLY A 203 -22.42 -7.77 2.38
N ASN A 204 -22.60 -7.50 1.08
CA ASN A 204 -22.44 -8.50 0.03
C ASN A 204 -20.95 -8.79 -0.22
N GLU A 205 -20.47 -9.99 0.17
CA GLU A 205 -19.07 -10.40 0.04
C GLU A 205 -18.58 -10.39 -1.41
N GLU A 206 -19.35 -10.91 -2.36
CA GLU A 206 -18.94 -11.03 -3.77
C GLU A 206 -18.67 -9.66 -4.39
N LYS A 207 -19.62 -8.73 -4.24
CA LYS A 207 -19.50 -7.33 -4.68
C LYS A 207 -18.37 -6.61 -3.95
N GLY A 208 -18.20 -6.86 -2.65
CA GLY A 208 -17.10 -6.30 -1.86
C GLY A 208 -15.72 -6.78 -2.34
N ASN A 209 -15.57 -8.07 -2.66
CA ASN A 209 -14.34 -8.62 -3.25
C ASN A 209 -14.05 -8.03 -4.63
N LEU A 210 -15.07 -7.89 -5.49
CA LEU A 210 -14.91 -7.24 -6.79
C LEU A 210 -14.49 -5.77 -6.66
N LEU A 211 -15.13 -5.02 -5.75
CA LEU A 211 -14.82 -3.61 -5.48
C LEU A 211 -13.40 -3.45 -4.93
N TYR A 212 -13.00 -4.28 -3.95
CA TYR A 212 -11.65 -4.29 -3.39
C TYR A 212 -10.60 -4.70 -4.43
N THR A 213 -10.90 -5.66 -5.31
CA THR A 213 -9.97 -6.06 -6.40
C THR A 213 -9.72 -4.91 -7.37
N ALA A 214 -10.74 -4.08 -7.63
CA ALA A 214 -10.63 -2.92 -8.52
C ALA A 214 -9.96 -1.70 -7.87
N TYR A 215 -10.22 -1.42 -6.58
CA TYR A 215 -9.86 -0.15 -5.94
C TYR A 215 -8.99 -0.25 -4.67
N GLY A 216 -8.71 -1.44 -4.16
CA GLY A 216 -7.96 -1.69 -2.91
C GLY A 216 -6.45 -1.41 -2.98
N SER A 217 -6.05 -0.43 -3.79
CA SER A 217 -4.69 0.14 -3.90
C SER A 217 -3.56 -0.89 -4.06
N SER A 218 -3.84 -2.03 -4.73
CA SER A 218 -2.94 -3.18 -4.81
C SER A 218 -1.53 -2.85 -5.35
N GLY A 219 -1.44 -1.96 -6.36
CA GLY A 219 -0.17 -1.51 -6.93
C GLY A 219 0.72 -0.66 -6.01
N GLN A 220 0.15 -0.02 -4.98
CA GLN A 220 0.90 0.82 -4.04
C GLN A 220 1.80 -0.02 -3.10
N TRP A 221 1.49 -1.31 -2.93
CA TRP A 221 2.29 -2.24 -2.12
C TRP A 221 3.64 -2.61 -2.75
N SER A 222 3.91 -2.23 -4.00
CA SER A 222 5.13 -2.61 -4.73
C SER A 222 6.45 -2.27 -4.02
N LEU A 223 6.54 -1.13 -3.32
CA LEU A 223 7.74 -0.78 -2.54
C LEU A 223 7.87 -1.58 -1.25
N PHE A 224 6.75 -1.79 -0.54
CA PHE A 224 6.69 -2.66 0.65
C PHE A 224 7.12 -4.08 0.29
N ASP A 225 6.55 -4.63 -0.79
CA ASP A 225 6.84 -5.97 -1.28
C ASP A 225 8.29 -6.12 -1.73
N ARG A 226 8.94 -5.03 -2.16
CA ARG A 226 10.38 -5.01 -2.46
C ARG A 226 11.25 -5.04 -1.20
N GLN A 227 10.78 -4.48 -0.08
CA GLN A 227 11.43 -4.54 1.23
C GLN A 227 11.15 -5.88 1.90
N PHE A 228 11.92 -6.90 1.55
CA PHE A 228 11.78 -8.28 2.03
C PHE A 228 13.16 -8.91 2.17
N GLY A 229 13.43 -9.60 3.28
CA GLY A 229 14.78 -9.99 3.69
C GLY A 229 15.30 -9.13 4.85
N ARG A 230 14.46 -8.94 5.88
CA ARG A 230 14.84 -8.34 7.17
C ARG A 230 15.60 -9.35 8.03
N SER A 231 16.53 -8.87 8.83
CA SER A 231 17.29 -9.69 9.78
C SER A 231 16.60 -9.70 11.14
N ASP A 232 16.49 -10.90 11.74
CA ASP A 232 15.96 -11.05 13.10
C ASP A 232 16.96 -10.54 14.14
N ALA A 233 16.48 -9.77 15.11
CA ALA A 233 17.21 -9.49 16.35
C ALA A 233 17.38 -10.77 17.18
N THR A 234 18.47 -10.87 17.94
CA THR A 234 18.79 -12.01 18.81
C THR A 234 18.35 -11.82 20.26
N GLU A 235 17.91 -10.62 20.63
CA GLU A 235 17.40 -10.25 21.95
C GLU A 235 16.28 -9.20 21.83
N ALA A 236 15.63 -8.88 22.96
CA ALA A 236 14.61 -7.84 23.05
C ALA A 236 15.21 -6.44 22.84
N ASP A 237 14.46 -5.54 22.23
CA ASP A 237 14.89 -4.16 22.07
C ASP A 237 14.80 -3.37 23.39
N PRO A 238 15.53 -2.24 23.53
CA PRO A 238 15.55 -1.47 24.77
C PRO A 238 14.18 -0.92 25.20
N GLU A 239 13.92 -0.98 26.51
CA GLU A 239 12.69 -0.55 27.16
C GLU A 239 12.40 0.97 27.07
N GLY A 240 11.15 1.35 27.33
CA GLY A 240 10.74 2.75 27.44
C GLY A 240 10.68 3.51 26.11
N ARG A 241 10.79 2.81 24.97
CA ARG A 241 10.78 3.41 23.63
C ARG A 241 9.40 3.42 22.94
N VAL A 242 8.43 2.66 23.45
CA VAL A 242 7.10 2.50 22.84
C VAL A 242 6.04 3.02 23.82
N PRO A 243 5.16 3.97 23.43
CA PRO A 243 4.07 4.44 24.28
C PRO A 243 3.02 3.35 24.52
N LEU A 244 2.40 3.36 25.71
CA LEU A 244 1.19 2.58 25.97
C LEU A 244 -0.01 3.25 25.30
N TRP A 245 -0.26 2.95 24.02
CA TRP A 245 -1.20 3.69 23.15
C TRP A 245 -2.58 3.96 23.78
N GLY A 246 -3.19 2.97 24.44
CA GLY A 246 -4.50 3.12 25.09
C GLY A 246 -4.52 4.01 26.34
N LYS A 247 -3.38 4.52 26.81
CA LYS A 247 -3.27 5.49 27.93
C LYS A 247 -2.42 6.72 27.60
N ALA A 248 -1.71 6.71 26.47
CA ALA A 248 -0.85 7.81 26.04
C ALA A 248 -1.67 9.04 25.64
N THR A 249 -1.14 10.22 25.95
CA THR A 249 -1.65 11.48 25.43
C THR A 249 -1.33 11.63 23.93
N VAL A 250 -2.12 12.42 23.21
CA VAL A 250 -1.85 12.71 21.79
C VAL A 250 -0.48 13.39 21.61
N GLN A 251 0.02 14.10 22.63
CA GLN A 251 1.36 14.69 22.62
C GLN A 251 2.45 13.61 22.62
N GLU A 252 2.40 12.64 23.52
CA GLU A 252 3.34 11.51 23.56
C GLU A 252 3.29 10.68 22.25
N MET A 253 2.10 10.47 21.69
CA MET A 253 1.94 9.82 20.39
C MET A 253 2.62 10.60 19.26
N LYS A 254 2.39 11.92 19.16
CA LYS A 254 3.04 12.78 18.15
C LYS A 254 4.56 12.76 18.31
N ASP A 255 5.06 12.96 19.52
CA ASP A 255 6.49 13.03 19.81
C ASP A 255 7.17 11.71 19.47
N LYS A 256 6.51 10.57 19.72
CA LYS A 256 7.01 9.27 19.29
C LYS A 256 7.13 9.15 17.77
N PHE A 257 6.08 9.53 17.02
CA PHE A 257 6.11 9.50 15.56
C PHE A 257 7.17 10.46 15.00
N ILE A 258 7.36 11.64 15.60
CA ILE A 258 8.41 12.60 15.23
C ILE A 258 9.81 12.04 15.48
N ALA A 259 10.05 11.38 16.63
CA ALA A 259 11.34 10.81 16.99
C ALA A 259 11.85 9.76 15.96
N ILE A 260 10.94 8.97 15.38
CA ILE A 260 11.25 8.00 14.31
C ILE A 260 11.25 8.59 12.89
N GLY A 261 11.09 9.90 12.73
CA GLY A 261 11.12 10.60 11.44
C GLY A 261 9.80 10.57 10.66
N LEU A 262 8.68 10.29 11.33
CA LEU A 262 7.32 10.48 10.84
C LEU A 262 6.73 11.79 11.42
N GLY A 263 5.41 11.93 11.47
CA GLY A 263 4.77 13.10 12.06
C GLY A 263 3.23 13.00 12.12
N PRO A 264 2.53 14.12 12.41
CA PRO A 264 1.08 14.15 12.65
C PRO A 264 0.21 13.50 11.56
N ARG A 265 0.62 13.60 10.29
CA ARG A 265 -0.05 12.94 9.17
C ARG A 265 0.00 11.41 9.26
N GLN A 266 1.16 10.86 9.59
CA GLN A 266 1.33 9.41 9.72
C GLN A 266 0.64 8.88 10.99
N LEU A 267 0.68 9.64 12.09
CA LEU A 267 -0.09 9.32 13.29
C LEU A 267 -1.60 9.20 12.97
N ALA A 268 -2.16 10.17 12.25
CA ALA A 268 -3.56 10.16 11.85
C ALA A 268 -3.92 9.02 10.88
N VAL A 269 -3.08 8.73 9.88
CA VAL A 269 -3.39 7.68 8.89
C VAL A 269 -3.23 6.27 9.46
N MET A 270 -2.39 6.09 10.48
CA MET A 270 -2.16 4.81 11.15
C MET A 270 -3.04 4.64 12.40
N SER A 271 -4.16 5.36 12.51
CA SER A 271 -5.09 5.29 13.65
C SER A 271 -5.53 3.86 14.00
N ALA A 272 -5.75 2.99 13.01
CA ALA A 272 -6.11 1.58 13.22
C ALA A 272 -5.02 0.71 13.86
N PHE A 273 -3.78 1.19 14.01
CA PHE A 273 -2.68 0.45 14.63
C PHE A 273 -2.55 0.74 16.14
N LEU A 274 -3.16 1.82 16.63
CA LEU A 274 -3.02 2.32 18.00
C LEU A 274 -4.00 1.66 18.98
N GLY A 275 -5.02 0.95 18.48
CA GLY A 275 -6.04 0.28 19.29
C GLY A 275 -7.12 -0.41 18.45
N PRO A 276 -7.99 -1.21 19.08
CA PRO A 276 -9.02 -2.00 18.39
C PRO A 276 -10.18 -1.17 17.85
N ASP A 277 -10.44 0.02 18.42
CA ASP A 277 -11.46 0.95 17.93
C ASP A 277 -10.79 2.15 17.24
N GLN A 278 -10.82 2.15 15.91
CA GLN A 278 -10.30 3.25 15.08
C GLN A 278 -11.08 4.56 15.29
N ALA A 279 -12.39 4.50 15.54
CA ALA A 279 -13.22 5.69 15.68
C ALA A 279 -12.94 6.41 17.01
N ALA A 280 -12.91 5.67 18.12
CA ALA A 280 -12.53 6.23 19.43
C ALA A 280 -11.08 6.77 19.43
N THR A 281 -10.17 6.06 18.76
CA THR A 281 -8.79 6.54 18.56
C THR A 281 -8.75 7.87 17.80
N GLU A 282 -9.53 7.99 16.72
CA GLU A 282 -9.58 9.22 15.91
C GLU A 282 -10.28 10.38 16.60
N GLU A 283 -11.28 10.12 17.44
CA GLU A 283 -11.90 11.14 18.29
C GLU A 283 -10.88 11.75 19.26
N LEU A 284 -10.07 10.91 19.91
CA LEU A 284 -8.95 11.35 20.74
C LEU A 284 -7.92 12.16 19.93
N LEU A 285 -7.47 11.64 18.78
CA LEU A 285 -6.49 12.32 17.92
C LEU A 285 -7.01 13.65 17.35
N ALA A 286 -8.32 13.78 17.11
CA ALA A 286 -8.96 15.01 16.64
C ALA A 286 -8.98 16.13 17.69
N GLY A 287 -8.68 15.83 18.96
CA GLY A 287 -8.46 16.84 20.00
C GLY A 287 -7.18 17.68 19.80
N ASP A 288 -6.21 17.22 19.01
CA ASP A 288 -4.97 17.96 18.75
C ASP A 288 -5.02 18.77 17.44
N PRO A 289 -4.77 20.10 17.47
CA PRO A 289 -4.85 20.96 16.28
C PRO A 289 -3.91 20.58 15.12
N GLN A 290 -2.80 19.87 15.37
CA GLN A 290 -1.87 19.45 14.32
C GLN A 290 -2.27 18.12 13.66
N VAL A 291 -3.04 17.29 14.38
CA VAL A 291 -3.45 15.94 13.94
C VAL A 291 -4.88 15.98 13.35
N ALA A 292 -5.78 16.78 13.91
CA ALA A 292 -7.17 16.89 13.51
C ALA A 292 -7.42 17.13 12.00
N PRO A 293 -6.67 18.00 11.29
CA PRO A 293 -6.86 18.20 9.84
C PRO A 293 -6.60 16.92 9.02
N TRP A 294 -5.67 16.08 9.48
CA TRP A 294 -5.35 14.80 8.85
C TRP A 294 -6.38 13.73 9.17
N VAL A 295 -6.84 13.64 10.42
CA VAL A 295 -7.95 12.75 10.82
C VAL A 295 -9.19 13.03 9.97
N GLN A 296 -9.60 14.30 9.89
CA GLN A 296 -10.74 14.72 9.07
C GLN A 296 -10.52 14.45 7.56
N LYS A 297 -9.29 14.58 7.04
CA LYS A 297 -8.96 14.18 5.67
C LYS A 297 -9.24 12.69 5.46
N TYR A 298 -8.75 11.83 6.36
CA TYR A 298 -8.86 10.39 6.22
C TYR A 298 -10.26 9.86 6.46
N GLN A 299 -11.04 10.49 7.35
CA GLN A 299 -12.48 10.24 7.50
C GLN A 299 -13.23 10.52 6.19
N ARG A 300 -13.11 11.73 5.63
CA ARG A 300 -13.69 12.08 4.31
C ARG A 300 -13.23 11.14 3.20
N SER A 301 -11.97 10.69 3.23
CA SER A 301 -11.49 9.69 2.27
C SER A 301 -12.24 8.36 2.44
N ARG A 302 -12.34 7.82 3.66
CA ARG A 302 -13.02 6.54 3.92
C ARG A 302 -14.53 6.57 3.64
N GLU A 303 -15.17 7.72 3.70
CA GLU A 303 -16.56 7.92 3.24
C GLU A 303 -16.73 7.72 1.73
N THR A 304 -15.73 8.09 0.91
CA THR A 304 -15.75 7.80 -0.53
C THR A 304 -15.71 6.30 -0.80
N VAL A 305 -16.27 5.84 -1.93
CA VAL A 305 -16.29 4.42 -2.29
C VAL A 305 -14.88 3.81 -2.30
N SER A 306 -13.95 4.40 -3.04
CA SER A 306 -12.59 3.86 -3.24
C SER A 306 -11.58 4.19 -2.13
N GLN A 307 -11.87 5.15 -1.24
CA GLN A 307 -11.05 5.50 -0.07
C GLN A 307 -9.54 5.68 -0.32
N THR A 308 -9.20 6.10 -1.53
CA THR A 308 -7.84 5.98 -2.10
C THR A 308 -6.79 6.77 -1.34
N ASP A 309 -7.09 8.01 -0.94
CA ASP A 309 -6.16 8.85 -0.15
C ASP A 309 -5.77 8.21 1.19
N TYR A 310 -6.72 7.57 1.89
CA TYR A 310 -6.45 6.84 3.12
C TYR A 310 -5.61 5.60 2.86
N GLU A 311 -5.99 4.75 1.89
CA GLU A 311 -5.25 3.53 1.60
C GLU A 311 -3.80 3.81 1.14
N VAL A 312 -3.62 4.75 0.22
CA VAL A 312 -2.30 5.08 -0.35
C VAL A 312 -1.38 5.73 0.70
N ASP A 313 -1.89 6.67 1.51
CA ASP A 313 -1.09 7.29 2.57
C ASP A 313 -0.76 6.27 3.68
N LEU A 314 -1.68 5.36 4.04
CA LEU A 314 -1.44 4.31 5.03
C LEU A 314 -0.35 3.34 4.57
N ILE A 315 -0.45 2.82 3.34
CA ILE A 315 0.58 1.96 2.76
C ILE A 315 1.93 2.68 2.74
N THR A 316 1.94 3.98 2.38
CA THR A 316 3.16 4.79 2.35
C THR A 316 3.77 4.99 3.75
N ALA A 317 2.95 5.17 4.79
CA ALA A 317 3.41 5.25 6.18
C ALA A 317 3.98 3.91 6.67
N LEU A 318 3.25 2.81 6.47
CA LEU A 318 3.66 1.45 6.85
C LEU A 318 4.93 0.99 6.10
N THR A 319 5.09 1.35 4.82
CA THR A 319 6.31 1.06 4.04
C THR A 319 7.54 1.76 4.62
N LYS A 320 7.40 2.98 5.15
CA LYS A 320 8.50 3.65 5.85
C LYS A 320 8.78 3.00 7.21
N LEU A 321 7.72 2.79 8.01
CA LEU A 321 7.79 2.24 9.35
C LEU A 321 8.44 0.84 9.36
N SER A 322 7.95 -0.07 8.52
CA SER A 322 8.46 -1.44 8.41
C SER A 322 9.89 -1.55 7.86
N GLY A 323 10.49 -0.45 7.39
CA GLY A 323 11.88 -0.39 6.94
C GLY A 323 12.85 0.24 7.96
N LEU A 324 12.37 0.72 9.10
CA LEU A 324 13.22 1.34 10.12
C LEU A 324 14.18 0.32 10.76
N GLY A 325 15.42 0.75 11.01
CA GLY A 325 16.48 -0.09 11.59
C GLY A 325 17.07 -1.16 10.66
N GLN A 326 16.42 -1.49 9.54
CA GLN A 326 16.74 -2.66 8.73
C GLN A 326 17.56 -2.34 7.47
N GLN A 327 18.52 -3.21 7.17
CA GLN A 327 19.15 -3.32 5.86
C GLN A 327 18.56 -4.54 5.15
N ILE A 328 17.82 -4.30 4.07
CA ILE A 328 17.13 -5.36 3.34
C ILE A 328 18.12 -6.17 2.50
N ASN A 329 18.18 -7.47 2.75
CA ASN A 329 18.90 -8.44 1.93
C ASN A 329 18.03 -8.81 0.70
N TYR A 330 18.42 -8.33 -0.48
CA TYR A 330 17.66 -8.54 -1.72
C TYR A 330 17.86 -9.94 -2.33
N GLU A 331 18.82 -10.69 -1.80
CA GLU A 331 19.16 -12.06 -2.16
C GLU A 331 18.57 -13.09 -1.16
N ALA A 332 17.97 -12.63 -0.06
CA ALA A 332 17.33 -13.49 0.95
C ALA A 332 16.23 -14.37 0.34
N TYR A 333 16.07 -15.57 0.89
CA TYR A 333 15.10 -16.59 0.48
C TYR A 333 15.26 -17.11 -0.97
N THR A 334 16.42 -16.86 -1.58
CA THR A 334 16.78 -17.41 -2.89
C THR A 334 17.46 -18.78 -2.74
N TYR A 335 17.49 -19.56 -3.82
CA TYR A 335 18.07 -20.90 -3.83
C TYR A 335 18.67 -21.25 -5.20
N PRO A 336 19.62 -22.20 -5.28
CA PRO A 336 20.24 -22.58 -6.54
C PRO A 336 19.21 -22.98 -7.60
N VAL A 337 19.35 -22.43 -8.81
CA VAL A 337 18.52 -22.81 -9.97
C VAL A 337 19.10 -24.09 -10.57
N GLU A 338 18.32 -25.17 -10.59
CA GLU A 338 18.69 -26.38 -11.33
C GLU A 338 18.86 -26.06 -12.81
N ARG A 339 20.08 -26.26 -13.34
CA ARG A 339 20.34 -26.11 -14.77
C ARG A 339 19.65 -27.26 -15.51
N ILE A 340 18.70 -26.94 -16.39
CA ILE A 340 18.05 -27.93 -17.27
C ILE A 340 19.15 -28.60 -18.10
N ASN A 341 19.44 -29.87 -17.83
CA ASN A 341 20.46 -30.59 -18.57
C ASN A 341 19.87 -31.05 -19.90
N LEU A 342 20.02 -30.22 -20.93
CA LEU A 342 19.47 -30.43 -22.27
C LEU A 342 19.90 -31.78 -22.88
N SER A 343 21.05 -32.34 -22.48
CA SER A 343 21.49 -33.68 -22.93
C SER A 343 20.63 -34.85 -22.42
N LYS A 344 19.77 -34.62 -21.42
CA LYS A 344 18.80 -35.61 -20.91
C LYS A 344 17.40 -35.48 -21.50
N LEU A 345 17.13 -34.40 -22.25
CA LEU A 345 15.90 -34.29 -23.04
C LEU A 345 16.06 -35.16 -24.29
N LYS A 346 15.42 -36.33 -24.27
CA LYS A 346 15.15 -37.07 -25.51
C LYS A 346 14.17 -36.24 -26.34
N LEU A 347 14.66 -35.67 -27.44
CA LEU A 347 13.86 -35.09 -28.51
C LEU A 347 13.13 -36.20 -29.29
#